data_AF-A0A4V2RZ77-F1
#
_entry.id   AF-A0A4V2RZ77-F1
#
_cell.length_a   1.000
_cell.length_b   1.000
_cell.length_c   1.000
_cell.angle_alpha   90.00
_cell.angle_beta   90.00
_cell.angle_gamma   90.00
#
_symmetry.space_group_name_H-M   'P 1'
#
loop_
_entity.id
_entity.type
_entity.pdbx_description
1 polymer ?
#
loop_
_entity_poly.entity_id
_entity_poly.type
_entity_poly.pdbx_seq_one_letter_code
_entity_poly.pdbx_strand_id
1 'polypeptide(L)'
;MGLFTRDSGSGSAGDDADGDATGVFWQERGFIASAIVVGAVVVCLLVWFFARDTGTPTTQPTTSPTAVVPTEQPTDEPSVPPATPTDEPTSTSTPTPSGPPTPGSGGCKLKNPNQKIPRVAPTAVSWQFEADMLIPLQQEGGPAVMDRTGVRSCFAHSPTGAVLAAMVTLGQIRNPALTDDVLATRIAPGPGRNLAISEARVSRTPRNEGDVAQFTAFKVIDYTTDRAIVYIAVQLDDRKVAALPVTLTWLRGDWKVVLQEDGSFNGSVQPDLLQSLDGYVGFRGA
;
A
#
# COMPACT_ATOMS: atom_id res chain seq x y z
N MET A 1 68.57 -20.61 43.73
CA MET A 1 69.06 -22.01 43.86
C MET A 1 67.84 -22.88 44.14
N GLY A 2 67.74 -24.10 43.61
CA GLY A 2 66.51 -24.91 43.64
C GLY A 2 65.47 -24.37 42.65
N LEU A 3 64.97 -25.07 41.62
CA LEU A 3 64.79 -26.50 41.33
C LEU A 3 63.81 -27.22 42.25
N PHE A 4 62.58 -27.39 41.75
CA PHE A 4 61.76 -28.59 41.94
C PHE A 4 61.26 -29.04 40.57
N THR A 5 61.12 -30.35 40.37
CA THR A 5 60.88 -30.97 39.04
C THR A 5 59.93 -32.16 39.18
N ARG A 6 59.16 -32.37 38.10
CA ARG A 6 58.47 -33.59 37.58
C ARG A 6 58.93 -34.95 38.14
N ASP A 7 58.17 -36.04 38.05
CA ASP A 7 56.76 -36.35 37.65
C ASP A 7 56.41 -37.65 38.47
N SER A 8 55.36 -38.48 38.32
CA SER A 8 54.35 -38.76 37.28
C SER A 8 53.18 -39.56 37.88
N GLY A 9 52.29 -40.13 37.05
CA GLY A 9 51.87 -41.53 37.26
C GLY A 9 50.41 -41.83 37.60
N SER A 10 49.54 -41.76 36.59
CA SER A 10 48.44 -42.71 36.28
C SER A 10 47.84 -43.62 37.38
N GLY A 11 46.51 -43.54 37.56
CA GLY A 11 45.64 -44.63 38.00
C GLY A 11 44.33 -44.60 37.18
N SER A 12 43.79 -45.75 36.78
CA SER A 12 42.62 -45.84 35.88
C SER A 12 41.80 -47.11 36.10
N ALA A 13 40.54 -47.08 35.66
CA ALA A 13 39.50 -48.12 35.68
C ALA A 13 38.95 -48.52 37.07
N GLY A 14 37.63 -48.72 37.12
CA GLY A 14 36.89 -49.12 38.33
C GLY A 14 35.48 -48.56 38.39
N ASP A 15 34.56 -49.27 37.72
CA ASP A 15 33.17 -49.56 38.10
C ASP A 15 32.04 -48.99 37.21
N ASP A 16 31.28 -49.94 36.64
CA ASP A 16 30.06 -49.72 35.86
C ASP A 16 28.82 -49.66 36.76
N ALA A 17 27.85 -48.81 36.41
CA ALA A 17 26.50 -48.85 36.97
C ALA A 17 25.48 -48.29 35.96
N ASP A 18 24.60 -49.15 35.43
CA ASP A 18 23.46 -48.73 34.62
C ASP A 18 22.51 -47.85 35.44
N GLY A 19 22.14 -46.70 34.89
CA GLY A 19 21.26 -45.72 35.51
C GLY A 19 20.41 -45.01 34.46
N ASP A 20 19.38 -45.68 33.98
CA ASP A 20 18.46 -45.12 32.99
C ASP A 20 17.73 -43.88 33.57
N ALA A 21 18.02 -42.74 32.96
CA ALA A 21 17.41 -41.45 33.23
C ALA A 21 17.18 -40.69 31.91
N THR A 22 16.50 -41.33 30.94
CA THR A 22 16.05 -40.63 29.72
C THR A 22 15.18 -39.43 30.04
N GLY A 23 15.76 -38.23 30.07
CA GLY A 23 15.01 -36.98 30.21
C GLY A 23 15.83 -35.82 30.73
N VAL A 24 16.52 -35.09 29.84
CA VAL A 24 16.65 -33.61 29.84
C VAL A 24 17.42 -33.12 28.59
N PHE A 25 16.63 -32.73 27.59
CA PHE A 25 16.53 -31.34 27.11
C PHE A 25 17.59 -30.70 26.19
N TRP A 26 18.45 -31.46 25.50
CA TRP A 26 19.53 -30.89 24.64
C TRP A 26 19.53 -31.30 23.16
N GLN A 27 18.38 -31.36 22.46
CA GLN A 27 18.41 -31.44 20.98
C GLN A 27 17.28 -30.76 20.17
N GLU A 28 16.35 -30.02 20.79
CA GLU A 28 15.21 -29.38 20.08
C GLU A 28 15.18 -27.85 20.20
N ARG A 29 16.28 -27.17 19.86
CA ARG A 29 16.33 -25.69 19.75
C ARG A 29 16.75 -25.17 18.37
N GLY A 30 16.71 -26.02 17.35
CA GLY A 30 17.14 -25.70 15.98
C GLY A 30 16.04 -25.47 14.94
N PHE A 31 14.75 -25.73 15.22
CA PHE A 31 13.73 -25.83 14.17
C PHE A 31 12.50 -24.90 14.31
N ILE A 32 12.12 -24.49 15.54
CA ILE A 32 10.92 -23.66 15.77
C ILE A 32 11.26 -22.14 15.77
N ALA A 33 12.10 -21.72 14.81
CA ALA A 33 12.48 -20.32 14.60
C ALA A 33 12.31 -19.85 13.14
N SER A 34 11.90 -20.74 12.23
CA SER A 34 11.85 -20.47 10.78
C SER A 34 10.44 -20.20 10.23
N ALA A 35 9.41 -20.17 11.08
CA ALA A 35 8.00 -20.09 10.68
C ALA A 35 7.32 -18.73 10.94
N ILE A 36 8.03 -17.76 11.54
CA ILE A 36 7.48 -16.43 11.92
C ILE A 36 8.13 -15.28 11.13
N VAL A 37 9.33 -15.50 10.55
CA VAL A 37 10.08 -14.53 9.71
C VAL A 37 9.34 -14.20 8.39
N VAL A 38 8.18 -14.80 8.14
CA VAL A 38 7.47 -14.69 6.88
C VAL A 38 6.70 -13.36 6.72
N GLY A 39 6.31 -12.66 7.80
CA GLY A 39 5.30 -11.57 7.77
C GLY A 39 5.45 -10.49 6.67
N ALA A 40 6.55 -9.75 6.65
CA ALA A 40 6.78 -8.71 5.63
C ALA A 40 6.97 -9.30 4.22
N VAL A 41 7.68 -10.43 4.14
CA VAL A 41 7.88 -11.20 2.90
C VAL A 41 6.55 -11.77 2.39
N VAL A 42 5.57 -12.02 3.28
CA VAL A 42 4.21 -12.52 3.00
C VAL A 42 3.32 -11.45 2.37
N VAL A 43 3.53 -10.15 2.63
CA VAL A 43 2.78 -9.12 1.89
C VAL A 43 3.21 -9.12 0.40
N CYS A 44 4.51 -9.30 0.13
CA CYS A 44 5.01 -9.47 -1.25
C CYS A 44 4.66 -10.86 -1.82
N LEU A 45 4.79 -11.94 -1.03
CA LEU A 45 4.55 -13.30 -1.50
C LEU A 45 3.07 -13.61 -1.70
N LEU A 46 2.13 -13.11 -0.89
CA LEU A 46 0.70 -13.34 -1.13
C LEU A 46 0.28 -12.74 -2.47
N VAL A 47 0.74 -11.51 -2.78
CA VAL A 47 0.56 -10.89 -4.11
C VAL A 47 1.16 -11.78 -5.21
N TRP A 48 2.36 -12.33 -4.99
CA TRP A 48 3.10 -13.17 -5.95
C TRP A 48 2.59 -14.63 -6.07
N PHE A 49 1.83 -15.11 -5.08
CA PHE A 49 1.30 -16.48 -4.94
C PHE A 49 -0.16 -16.55 -5.42
N PHE A 50 -1.01 -15.58 -5.07
CA PHE A 50 -2.34 -15.41 -5.68
C PHE A 50 -2.29 -15.04 -7.17
N ALA A 51 -1.12 -14.62 -7.67
CA ALA A 51 -0.82 -14.51 -9.10
C ALA A 51 -0.35 -15.84 -9.74
N ARG A 52 0.07 -16.83 -8.94
CA ARG A 52 0.60 -18.13 -9.40
C ARG A 52 -0.40 -19.29 -9.35
N ASP A 53 -1.34 -19.27 -8.41
CA ASP A 53 -2.34 -20.32 -8.24
C ASP A 53 -3.32 -20.39 -9.43
N THR A 54 -2.87 -21.05 -10.49
CA THR A 54 -3.66 -21.42 -11.67
C THR A 54 -4.46 -22.70 -11.42
N GLY A 55 -5.14 -22.77 -10.27
CA GLY A 55 -6.10 -23.83 -9.95
C GLY A 55 -7.31 -23.77 -10.89
N THR A 56 -7.45 -24.77 -11.75
CA THR A 56 -8.41 -24.78 -12.86
C THR A 56 -9.84 -25.18 -12.46
N PRO A 57 -10.86 -24.39 -12.84
CA PRO A 57 -12.23 -24.85 -13.00
C PRO A 57 -12.56 -25.11 -14.48
N THR A 58 -13.04 -26.30 -14.74
CA THR A 58 -13.52 -26.88 -16.01
C THR A 58 -14.27 -25.93 -16.96
N THR A 59 -13.92 -25.99 -18.25
CA THR A 59 -14.66 -25.37 -19.37
C THR A 59 -16.02 -26.02 -19.64
N GLN A 60 -17.09 -25.24 -19.86
CA GLN A 60 -18.03 -25.37 -21.01
C GLN A 60 -19.05 -24.18 -21.05
N PRO A 61 -19.82 -23.95 -22.14
CA PRO A 61 -19.85 -22.60 -22.72
C PRO A 61 -21.24 -22.01 -23.06
N THR A 62 -21.21 -20.80 -23.65
CA THR A 62 -22.19 -20.25 -24.62
C THR A 62 -23.61 -19.96 -24.14
N THR A 63 -23.99 -18.66 -24.11
CA THR A 63 -24.91 -18.07 -25.09
C THR A 63 -24.90 -16.54 -25.04
N SER A 64 -24.74 -15.91 -26.21
CA SER A 64 -25.26 -14.58 -26.56
C SER A 64 -26.08 -14.80 -27.85
N PRO A 65 -27.32 -14.30 -27.94
CA PRO A 65 -27.59 -12.96 -28.48
C PRO A 65 -28.68 -12.23 -27.63
N THR A 66 -29.31 -11.09 -27.95
CA THR A 66 -29.70 -10.47 -29.23
C THR A 66 -29.89 -8.95 -29.04
N ALA A 67 -29.65 -8.14 -30.09
CA ALA A 67 -29.99 -6.72 -30.11
C ALA A 67 -31.41 -6.48 -30.66
N VAL A 68 -32.11 -5.46 -30.14
CA VAL A 68 -33.36 -4.95 -30.73
C VAL A 68 -33.34 -3.42 -30.75
N VAL A 69 -33.54 -2.85 -31.93
CA VAL A 69 -33.89 -1.44 -32.16
C VAL A 69 -35.25 -1.43 -32.85
N PRO A 70 -36.17 -0.54 -32.43
CA PRO A 70 -37.16 0.00 -33.36
C PRO A 70 -36.97 1.52 -33.56
N THR A 71 -37.07 1.96 -34.81
CA THR A 71 -37.17 3.37 -35.22
C THR A 71 -38.64 3.71 -35.42
N GLU A 72 -39.12 4.86 -34.94
CA GLU A 72 -40.37 5.45 -35.48
C GLU A 72 -40.47 6.97 -35.25
N GLN A 73 -40.84 7.68 -36.33
CA GLN A 73 -41.07 9.13 -36.49
C GLN A 73 -41.80 9.25 -37.84
N PRO A 74 -42.91 10.02 -38.03
CA PRO A 74 -42.84 11.48 -38.10
C PRO A 74 -44.11 12.32 -37.80
N THR A 75 -43.94 13.66 -37.94
CA THR A 75 -44.98 14.68 -38.28
C THR A 75 -45.97 15.04 -37.14
N ASP A 76 -46.01 16.28 -36.64
CA ASP A 76 -46.47 17.50 -37.34
C ASP A 76 -45.90 18.82 -36.74
N GLU A 77 -46.02 19.94 -37.49
CA GLU A 77 -45.60 21.30 -37.09
C GLU A 77 -46.66 22.36 -37.49
N PRO A 78 -46.89 23.40 -36.65
CA PRO A 78 -47.10 24.73 -37.23
C PRO A 78 -46.48 25.91 -36.43
N SER A 79 -45.40 26.47 -36.99
CA SER A 79 -44.90 27.85 -36.93
C SER A 79 -45.67 28.96 -36.18
N VAL A 80 -44.98 29.66 -35.26
CA VAL A 80 -45.10 31.12 -34.99
C VAL A 80 -43.72 31.71 -34.62
N PRO A 81 -43.27 32.86 -35.19
CA PRO A 81 -41.99 33.52 -34.85
C PRO A 81 -42.19 34.85 -34.06
N PRO A 82 -41.11 35.58 -33.71
CA PRO A 82 -39.90 35.15 -33.01
C PRO A 82 -39.72 35.94 -31.69
N ALA A 83 -39.11 35.33 -30.66
CA ALA A 83 -38.79 36.01 -29.40
C ALA A 83 -37.30 35.92 -29.07
N THR A 84 -36.58 37.03 -29.22
CA THR A 84 -35.20 37.17 -28.74
C THR A 84 -35.20 37.43 -27.24
N PRO A 85 -34.49 36.60 -26.45
CA PRO A 85 -33.53 37.17 -25.51
C PRO A 85 -32.09 36.76 -25.86
N THR A 86 -31.15 37.67 -25.62
CA THR A 86 -29.72 37.36 -25.63
C THR A 86 -29.36 36.68 -24.31
N ASP A 87 -29.21 35.36 -24.32
CA ASP A 87 -28.46 34.62 -23.31
C ASP A 87 -27.31 33.89 -24.00
N GLU A 88 -26.18 34.60 -24.12
CA GLU A 88 -24.91 34.01 -24.53
C GLU A 88 -24.47 33.00 -23.45
N PRO A 89 -24.22 31.72 -23.79
CA PRO A 89 -23.72 30.75 -22.83
C PRO A 89 -22.27 31.10 -22.45
N THR A 90 -22.15 31.99 -21.45
CA THR A 90 -20.88 32.47 -20.90
C THR A 90 -20.06 31.28 -20.44
N SER A 91 -19.21 30.82 -21.35
CA SER A 91 -18.45 29.59 -21.23
C SER A 91 -17.32 29.82 -20.24
N THR A 92 -17.66 29.74 -18.96
CA THR A 92 -16.75 29.90 -17.83
C THR A 92 -15.83 28.69 -17.80
N SER A 93 -14.81 28.74 -18.65
CA SER A 93 -13.71 27.79 -18.77
C SER A 93 -12.86 27.85 -17.50
N THR A 94 -13.40 27.27 -16.43
CA THR A 94 -12.66 26.99 -15.20
C THR A 94 -11.38 26.25 -15.60
N PRO A 95 -10.19 26.83 -15.38
CA PRO A 95 -8.96 26.25 -15.89
C PRO A 95 -8.68 24.95 -15.14
N THR A 96 -8.99 23.81 -15.77
CA THR A 96 -8.68 22.48 -15.24
C THR A 96 -7.17 22.38 -15.05
N PRO A 97 -6.66 22.24 -13.80
CA PRO A 97 -5.22 22.16 -13.56
C PRO A 97 -4.70 20.76 -13.91
N SER A 98 -4.54 20.48 -15.20
CA SER A 98 -3.94 19.24 -15.72
C SER A 98 -2.41 19.25 -15.70
N GLY A 99 -1.79 20.30 -15.14
CA GLY A 99 -0.35 20.36 -14.89
C GLY A 99 0.05 19.57 -13.64
N PRO A 100 1.30 19.07 -13.56
CA PRO A 100 1.80 18.44 -12.35
C PRO A 100 1.83 19.45 -11.17
N PRO A 101 1.67 19.00 -9.91
CA PRO A 101 1.73 19.88 -8.75
C PRO A 101 3.02 20.71 -8.68
N THR A 102 2.87 21.98 -8.30
CA THR A 102 3.97 22.92 -8.09
C THR A 102 4.73 22.56 -6.81
N PRO A 103 6.00 22.16 -6.89
CA PRO A 103 6.76 21.76 -5.71
C PRO A 103 6.87 22.88 -4.68
N GLY A 104 6.72 22.54 -3.41
CA GLY A 104 6.90 23.47 -2.29
C GLY A 104 5.64 24.23 -1.86
N SER A 105 4.50 24.10 -2.54
CA SER A 105 3.21 24.71 -2.17
C SER A 105 2.10 23.66 -2.04
N GLY A 106 1.02 23.98 -1.31
CA GLY A 106 -0.05 23.01 -1.02
C GLY A 106 0.37 21.90 -0.04
N GLY A 107 -0.32 20.75 -0.08
CA GLY A 107 -0.06 19.62 0.82
C GLY A 107 -0.10 20.02 2.31
N CYS A 108 0.93 19.66 3.08
CA CYS A 108 1.03 20.02 4.51
C CYS A 108 1.10 21.54 4.80
N LYS A 109 1.31 22.36 3.77
CA LYS A 109 1.32 23.84 3.87
C LYS A 109 -0.04 24.47 3.56
N LEU A 110 -1.04 23.67 3.16
CA LEU A 110 -2.39 24.16 2.89
C LEU A 110 -3.06 24.59 4.21
N LYS A 111 -3.52 25.84 4.28
CA LYS A 111 -4.28 26.36 5.43
C LYS A 111 -5.71 25.82 5.36
N ASN A 112 -6.23 25.34 6.49
CA ASN A 112 -7.60 24.83 6.66
C ASN A 112 -8.01 23.82 5.55
N PRO A 113 -7.26 22.73 5.33
CA PRO A 113 -7.56 21.75 4.29
C PRO A 113 -8.90 21.07 4.55
N ASN A 114 -9.62 20.69 3.49
CA ASN A 114 -10.98 20.15 3.57
C ASN A 114 -11.07 18.88 4.43
N GLN A 115 -11.79 18.94 5.55
CA GLN A 115 -11.96 17.83 6.50
C GLN A 115 -13.08 16.83 6.14
N LYS A 116 -13.80 17.03 5.03
CA LYS A 116 -14.84 16.09 4.61
C LYS A 116 -14.20 14.79 4.09
N ILE A 117 -14.70 13.65 4.55
CA ILE A 117 -14.32 12.34 3.99
C ILE A 117 -14.67 12.30 2.49
N PRO A 118 -13.71 12.04 1.58
CA PRO A 118 -13.98 11.97 0.16
C PRO A 118 -14.91 10.78 -0.17
N ARG A 119 -15.96 11.07 -0.94
CA ARG A 119 -16.91 10.09 -1.52
C ARG A 119 -16.89 10.05 -3.05
N VAL A 120 -15.99 10.82 -3.65
CA VAL A 120 -15.71 10.93 -5.09
C VAL A 120 -14.19 11.07 -5.27
N ALA A 121 -13.68 10.75 -6.46
CA ALA A 121 -12.26 10.86 -6.77
C ALA A 121 -11.74 12.30 -6.53
N PRO A 122 -10.56 12.49 -5.90
CA PRO A 122 -9.92 13.79 -5.81
C PRO A 122 -9.65 14.39 -7.20
N THR A 123 -9.99 15.66 -7.39
CA THR A 123 -9.80 16.40 -8.64
C THR A 123 -8.36 16.90 -8.80
N ALA A 124 -7.95 17.25 -10.02
CA ALA A 124 -6.61 17.76 -10.34
C ALA A 124 -5.47 16.86 -9.79
N VAL A 125 -5.62 15.55 -10.00
CA VAL A 125 -4.59 14.55 -9.72
C VAL A 125 -3.85 14.22 -11.01
N SER A 126 -2.54 14.32 -11.00
CA SER A 126 -1.68 13.69 -12.00
C SER A 126 -1.12 12.38 -11.45
N TRP A 127 -0.71 11.47 -12.33
CA TRP A 127 -0.16 10.17 -11.97
C TRP A 127 1.27 10.05 -12.48
N GLN A 128 2.16 9.48 -11.68
CA GLN A 128 3.58 9.32 -12.02
C GLN A 128 4.04 7.91 -11.65
N PHE A 129 4.89 7.31 -12.48
CA PHE A 129 5.53 6.04 -12.15
C PHE A 129 6.54 6.20 -11.02
N GLU A 130 6.49 5.27 -10.08
CA GLU A 130 7.45 5.02 -9.03
C GLU A 130 7.77 3.52 -9.07
N ALA A 131 8.97 3.18 -9.58
CA ALA A 131 9.30 1.85 -10.06
C ALA A 131 8.20 1.27 -10.98
N ASP A 132 7.47 0.26 -10.51
CA ASP A 132 6.41 -0.50 -11.20
C ASP A 132 4.99 0.04 -10.96
N MET A 133 4.82 1.05 -10.09
CA MET A 133 3.50 1.51 -9.65
C MET A 133 3.22 2.97 -10.02
N LEU A 134 1.99 3.24 -10.46
CA LEU A 134 1.49 4.62 -10.61
C LEU A 134 1.05 5.18 -9.26
N ILE A 135 1.74 6.23 -8.80
CA ILE A 135 1.39 6.99 -7.60
C ILE A 135 0.63 8.29 -7.95
N PRO A 136 -0.36 8.70 -7.14
CA PRO A 136 -1.10 9.94 -7.35
C PRO A 136 -0.36 11.15 -6.78
N LEU A 137 -0.42 12.28 -7.49
CA LEU A 137 0.12 13.57 -7.10
C LEU A 137 -0.98 14.63 -7.19
N GLN A 138 -1.24 15.37 -6.11
CA GLN A 138 -2.25 16.44 -6.08
C GLN A 138 -1.69 17.72 -5.46
N GLN A 139 -2.05 18.89 -6.01
CA GLN A 139 -1.63 20.19 -5.47
C GLN A 139 -2.15 20.42 -4.03
N GLU A 140 -3.44 20.17 -3.79
CA GLU A 140 -4.04 20.41 -2.47
C GLU A 140 -3.65 19.33 -1.46
N GLY A 141 -3.91 18.05 -1.75
CA GLY A 141 -3.67 16.94 -0.85
C GLY A 141 -2.19 16.52 -0.70
N GLY A 142 -1.32 16.93 -1.62
CA GLY A 142 0.09 16.55 -1.66
C GLY A 142 0.37 15.32 -2.55
N PRO A 143 1.63 14.83 -2.57
CA PRO A 143 2.78 15.33 -1.80
C PRO A 143 3.28 16.68 -2.33
N ALA A 144 3.48 17.64 -1.43
CA ALA A 144 4.00 18.97 -1.79
C ALA A 144 5.52 19.10 -1.69
N VAL A 145 6.22 18.06 -1.26
CA VAL A 145 7.69 18.02 -1.16
C VAL A 145 8.21 16.68 -1.68
N MET A 146 9.31 16.72 -2.42
CA MET A 146 10.19 15.59 -2.72
C MET A 146 11.58 15.98 -2.25
N ASP A 147 12.28 15.10 -1.52
CA ASP A 147 13.64 15.38 -1.05
C ASP A 147 14.72 14.92 -2.04
N ARG A 148 16.00 14.96 -1.63
CA ARG A 148 17.15 14.61 -2.48
C ARG A 148 17.32 13.11 -2.74
N THR A 149 16.70 12.24 -1.94
CA THR A 149 16.67 10.79 -2.17
C THR A 149 15.59 10.44 -3.20
N GLY A 150 14.51 11.22 -3.22
CA GLY A 150 13.30 10.97 -4.01
C GLY A 150 12.06 10.69 -3.16
N VAL A 151 12.21 10.58 -1.83
CA VAL A 151 11.05 10.38 -0.95
C VAL A 151 10.13 11.61 -0.95
N ARG A 152 8.84 11.34 -1.15
CA ARG A 152 7.75 12.32 -1.25
C ARG A 152 7.02 12.45 0.08
N SER A 153 6.70 13.69 0.45
CA SER A 153 6.23 14.05 1.79
C SER A 153 5.39 15.34 1.75
N CYS A 154 4.99 15.83 2.93
CA CYS A 154 4.16 17.02 3.10
C CYS A 154 2.78 16.84 2.45
N PHE A 155 2.01 15.87 2.97
CA PHE A 155 0.61 15.66 2.62
C PHE A 155 -0.30 16.56 3.46
N ALA A 156 -1.47 16.92 2.94
CA ALA A 156 -2.41 17.79 3.64
C ALA A 156 -2.96 17.13 4.91
N HIS A 157 -3.22 17.95 5.93
CA HIS A 157 -3.80 17.52 7.21
C HIS A 157 -5.31 17.25 7.08
N SER A 158 -5.69 16.32 6.20
CA SER A 158 -7.07 16.04 5.78
C SER A 158 -7.28 14.55 5.43
N PRO A 159 -8.54 14.06 5.32
CA PRO A 159 -8.81 12.69 4.89
C PRO A 159 -8.25 12.39 3.48
N THR A 160 -8.37 13.35 2.55
CA THR A 160 -7.80 13.23 1.20
C THR A 160 -6.27 13.15 1.25
N GLY A 161 -5.62 13.97 2.09
CA GLY A 161 -4.17 13.90 2.29
C GLY A 161 -3.72 12.58 2.89
N ALA A 162 -4.51 11.96 3.77
CA ALA A 162 -4.22 10.64 4.33
C ALA A 162 -4.32 9.52 3.27
N VAL A 163 -5.32 9.55 2.38
CA VAL A 163 -5.45 8.60 1.26
C VAL A 163 -4.24 8.71 0.31
N LEU A 164 -3.86 9.94 -0.08
CA LEU A 164 -2.70 10.17 -0.94
C LEU A 164 -1.39 9.76 -0.25
N ALA A 165 -1.25 10.05 1.05
CA ALA A 165 -0.08 9.63 1.84
C ALA A 165 0.05 8.10 1.90
N ALA A 166 -1.06 7.38 2.02
CA ALA A 166 -1.08 5.92 1.98
C ALA A 166 -0.64 5.40 0.61
N MET A 167 -1.28 5.85 -0.48
CA MET A 167 -0.97 5.41 -1.84
C MET A 167 0.48 5.71 -2.25
N VAL A 168 0.95 6.93 -2.02
CA VAL A 168 2.35 7.27 -2.36
C VAL A 168 3.33 6.46 -1.51
N THR A 169 3.10 6.28 -0.21
CA THR A 169 3.99 5.47 0.64
C THR A 169 4.02 4.01 0.20
N LEU A 170 2.86 3.43 -0.16
CA LEU A 170 2.73 2.06 -0.70
C LEU A 170 3.32 1.89 -2.11
N GLY A 171 3.49 2.97 -2.89
CA GLY A 171 4.27 2.94 -4.13
C GLY A 171 5.76 3.04 -3.86
N GLN A 172 6.21 4.09 -3.17
CA GLN A 172 7.64 4.35 -2.95
C GLN A 172 8.36 3.24 -2.18
N ILE A 173 7.68 2.51 -1.29
CA ILE A 173 8.30 1.41 -0.54
C ILE A 173 8.74 0.25 -1.46
N ARG A 174 8.11 0.07 -2.64
CA ARG A 174 8.47 -0.95 -3.64
C ARG A 174 9.74 -0.61 -4.41
N ASN A 175 10.07 0.67 -4.55
CA ASN A 175 11.29 1.08 -5.24
C ASN A 175 12.51 0.70 -4.38
N PRO A 176 13.38 -0.24 -4.80
CA PRO A 176 14.50 -0.71 -3.97
C PRO A 176 15.57 0.36 -3.70
N ALA A 177 15.54 1.48 -4.43
CA ALA A 177 16.39 2.64 -4.16
C ALA A 177 15.83 3.58 -3.07
N LEU A 178 14.56 3.41 -2.67
CA LEU A 178 13.86 4.27 -1.70
C LEU A 178 13.37 3.54 -0.44
N THR A 179 13.22 2.21 -0.45
CA THR A 179 12.61 1.45 0.66
C THR A 179 13.14 1.85 2.03
N ASP A 180 14.46 1.97 2.18
CA ASP A 180 15.13 2.28 3.44
C ASP A 180 14.76 3.68 3.98
N ASP A 181 14.80 4.70 3.11
CA ASP A 181 14.41 6.08 3.44
C ASP A 181 12.89 6.24 3.62
N VAL A 182 12.10 5.48 2.87
CA VAL A 182 10.63 5.41 3.03
C VAL A 182 10.29 4.83 4.41
N LEU A 183 10.88 3.71 4.79
CA LEU A 183 10.74 3.13 6.12
C LEU A 183 11.24 4.11 7.21
N ALA A 184 12.33 4.84 6.95
CA ALA A 184 12.90 5.79 7.90
C ALA A 184 12.10 7.10 8.08
N THR A 185 11.30 7.53 7.10
CA THR A 185 10.66 8.87 7.08
C THR A 185 9.15 8.89 6.87
N ARG A 186 8.56 7.85 6.25
CA ARG A 186 7.13 7.72 5.96
C ARG A 186 6.40 6.85 6.99
N ILE A 187 7.09 5.93 7.65
CA ILE A 187 6.51 5.07 8.69
C ILE A 187 6.68 5.69 10.08
N ALA A 188 5.66 5.58 10.91
CA ALA A 188 5.66 6.02 12.30
C ALA A 188 6.73 5.27 13.14
N PRO A 189 7.44 5.92 14.08
CA PRO A 189 8.37 5.25 14.98
C PRO A 189 7.66 4.20 15.84
N GLY A 190 8.18 2.97 15.86
CA GLY A 190 7.64 1.85 16.64
C GLY A 190 8.33 0.51 16.34
N PRO A 191 8.01 -0.58 17.06
CA PRO A 191 8.65 -1.88 16.88
C PRO A 191 8.58 -2.40 15.44
N GLY A 192 7.39 -2.38 14.83
CA GLY A 192 7.18 -2.85 13.45
C GLY A 192 8.01 -2.13 12.41
N ARG A 193 8.23 -0.82 12.58
CA ARG A 193 9.13 -0.05 11.72
C ARG A 193 10.57 -0.49 11.88
N ASN A 194 11.03 -0.70 13.11
CA ASN A 194 12.40 -1.14 13.36
C ASN A 194 12.64 -2.54 12.76
N LEU A 195 11.67 -3.44 12.91
CA LEU A 195 11.67 -4.77 12.29
C LEU A 195 11.69 -4.69 10.76
N ALA A 196 10.81 -3.90 10.15
CA ALA A 196 10.80 -3.70 8.70
C ALA A 196 12.13 -3.13 8.16
N ILE A 197 12.78 -2.23 8.92
CA ILE A 197 14.11 -1.68 8.58
C ILE A 197 15.21 -2.74 8.72
N SER A 198 15.15 -3.67 9.70
CA SER A 198 16.11 -4.78 9.75
C SER A 198 15.89 -5.78 8.63
N GLU A 199 14.64 -6.13 8.33
CA GLU A 199 14.31 -7.07 7.24
C GLU A 199 14.72 -6.53 5.87
N ALA A 200 14.48 -5.25 5.56
CA ALA A 200 14.89 -4.64 4.30
C ALA A 200 16.42 -4.64 4.07
N ARG A 201 17.22 -4.74 5.15
CA ARG A 201 18.69 -4.84 5.08
C ARG A 201 19.18 -6.27 4.84
N VAL A 202 18.45 -7.27 5.35
CA VAL A 202 18.75 -8.70 5.15
C VAL A 202 18.22 -9.15 3.78
N SER A 203 16.96 -8.85 3.52
CA SER A 203 16.20 -9.21 2.33
C SER A 203 15.82 -7.95 1.57
N ARG A 204 16.73 -7.47 0.70
CA ARG A 204 16.50 -6.26 -0.11
C ARG A 204 15.25 -6.41 -0.98
N THR A 205 14.48 -5.34 -1.07
CA THR A 205 13.27 -5.23 -1.91
C THR A 205 13.55 -5.72 -3.34
N PRO A 206 12.77 -6.69 -3.86
CA PRO A 206 12.88 -7.12 -5.25
C PRO A 206 12.59 -5.95 -6.21
N ARG A 207 13.22 -5.98 -7.39
CA ARG A 207 12.76 -5.19 -8.52
C ARG A 207 11.65 -5.97 -9.22
N ASN A 208 10.48 -5.37 -9.35
CA ASN A 208 9.40 -5.92 -10.17
C ASN A 208 9.71 -5.62 -11.65
N GLU A 209 9.76 -6.66 -12.49
CA GLU A 209 10.22 -6.59 -13.89
C GLU A 209 9.17 -7.09 -14.90
N GLY A 210 7.89 -7.19 -14.50
CA GLY A 210 6.80 -7.66 -15.37
C GLY A 210 5.45 -6.99 -15.10
N ASP A 211 4.97 -7.07 -13.86
CA ASP A 211 3.58 -6.70 -13.54
C ASP A 211 3.47 -5.25 -13.03
N VAL A 212 2.79 -4.38 -13.78
CA VAL A 212 2.53 -2.97 -13.40
C VAL A 212 1.35 -2.92 -12.43
N ALA A 213 1.63 -2.61 -11.16
CA ALA A 213 0.60 -2.52 -10.13
C ALA A 213 -0.12 -1.17 -10.17
N GLN A 214 -1.46 -1.18 -10.20
CA GLN A 214 -2.29 0.03 -10.22
C GLN A 214 -3.22 0.11 -9.00
N PHE A 215 -3.31 1.29 -8.38
CA PHE A 215 -4.43 1.59 -7.48
C PHE A 215 -5.73 1.69 -8.30
N THR A 216 -6.79 1.05 -7.82
CA THR A 216 -8.10 1.03 -8.50
C THR A 216 -9.17 1.79 -7.71
N ALA A 217 -9.10 1.78 -6.37
CA ALA A 217 -10.03 2.49 -5.50
C ALA A 217 -9.47 2.74 -4.09
N PHE A 218 -10.18 3.55 -3.29
CA PHE A 218 -9.94 3.68 -1.85
C PHE A 218 -11.25 3.77 -1.05
N LYS A 219 -11.17 3.59 0.27
CA LYS A 219 -12.29 3.81 1.20
C LYS A 219 -11.76 4.29 2.55
N VAL A 220 -12.16 5.49 2.98
CA VAL A 220 -11.88 5.95 4.35
C VAL A 220 -12.90 5.27 5.27
N ILE A 221 -12.41 4.52 6.26
CA ILE A 221 -13.22 3.82 7.27
C ILE A 221 -13.41 4.71 8.49
N ASP A 222 -12.32 5.33 8.94
CA ASP A 222 -12.25 6.16 10.14
C ASP A 222 -11.31 7.34 9.92
N TYR A 223 -11.61 8.46 10.56
CA TYR A 223 -10.80 9.68 10.51
C TYR A 223 -11.01 10.54 11.75
N THR A 224 -9.92 10.80 12.47
CA THR A 224 -9.75 11.91 13.41
C THR A 224 -8.70 12.87 12.85
N THR A 225 -8.43 13.98 13.53
CA THR A 225 -7.32 14.86 13.13
C THR A 225 -5.94 14.22 13.32
N ASP A 226 -5.80 13.24 14.21
CA ASP A 226 -4.53 12.58 14.53
C ASP A 226 -4.38 11.15 13.96
N ARG A 227 -5.47 10.53 13.46
CA ARG A 227 -5.51 9.17 12.90
C ARG A 227 -6.39 9.09 11.65
N ALA A 228 -5.99 8.25 10.69
CA ALA A 228 -6.87 7.80 9.61
C ALA A 228 -6.77 6.28 9.45
N ILE A 229 -7.86 5.63 9.07
CA ILE A 229 -7.85 4.23 8.60
C ILE A 229 -8.48 4.21 7.22
N VAL A 230 -7.69 3.81 6.21
CA VAL A 230 -8.09 3.81 4.81
C VAL A 230 -7.84 2.42 4.20
N TYR A 231 -8.85 1.83 3.56
CA TYR A 231 -8.62 0.70 2.67
C TYR A 231 -8.11 1.23 1.34
N ILE A 232 -7.03 0.64 0.84
CA ILE A 232 -6.45 0.93 -0.46
C ILE A 232 -6.62 -0.32 -1.33
N ALA A 233 -7.34 -0.18 -2.45
CA ALA A 233 -7.59 -1.26 -3.39
C ALA A 233 -6.61 -1.21 -4.56
N VAL A 234 -6.01 -2.37 -4.88
CA VAL A 234 -4.99 -2.56 -5.90
C VAL A 234 -5.45 -3.65 -6.87
N GLN A 235 -5.31 -3.40 -8.17
CA GLN A 235 -5.53 -4.40 -9.20
C GLN A 235 -4.35 -5.37 -9.21
N LEU A 236 -4.61 -6.69 -9.13
CA LEU A 236 -3.56 -7.74 -9.14
C LEU A 236 -3.45 -8.43 -10.51
N ASP A 237 -4.59 -8.67 -11.15
CA ASP A 237 -4.73 -9.10 -12.54
C ASP A 237 -6.04 -8.50 -13.11
N ASP A 238 -6.35 -8.72 -14.40
CA ASP A 238 -7.54 -8.19 -15.08
C ASP A 238 -8.88 -8.42 -14.35
N ARG A 239 -8.96 -9.37 -13.41
CA ARG A 239 -10.19 -9.77 -12.72
C ARG A 239 -10.09 -9.76 -11.18
N LYS A 240 -8.89 -9.74 -10.59
CA LYS A 240 -8.68 -9.71 -9.13
C LYS A 240 -8.33 -8.30 -8.64
N VAL A 241 -9.15 -7.78 -7.72
CA VAL A 241 -8.83 -6.62 -6.87
C VAL A 241 -8.62 -7.09 -5.44
N ALA A 242 -7.50 -6.70 -4.84
CA ALA A 242 -7.26 -6.86 -3.41
C ALA A 242 -7.28 -5.51 -2.70
N ALA A 243 -7.91 -5.43 -1.53
CA ALA A 243 -7.92 -4.23 -0.70
C ALA A 243 -7.28 -4.49 0.66
N LEU A 244 -6.43 -3.57 1.12
CA LEU A 244 -5.72 -3.68 2.39
C LEU A 244 -5.95 -2.43 3.27
N PRO A 245 -6.23 -2.60 4.57
CA PRO A 245 -6.34 -1.48 5.50
C PRO A 245 -4.96 -0.90 5.85
N VAL A 246 -4.81 0.40 5.63
CA VAL A 246 -3.66 1.20 6.05
C VAL A 246 -4.09 2.10 7.21
N THR A 247 -3.43 1.95 8.36
CA THR A 247 -3.56 2.91 9.45
C THR A 247 -2.51 4.00 9.28
N LEU A 248 -2.91 5.26 9.46
CA LEU A 248 -2.02 6.42 9.45
C LEU A 248 -2.20 7.25 10.72
N THR A 249 -1.14 7.94 11.13
CA THR A 249 -1.17 8.96 12.19
C THR A 249 -0.54 10.26 11.70
N TRP A 250 -1.04 11.40 12.19
CA TRP A 250 -0.45 12.71 11.90
C TRP A 250 0.71 13.00 12.86
N LEU A 251 1.94 12.99 12.36
CA LEU A 251 3.14 13.11 13.19
C LEU A 251 4.14 14.08 12.57
N ARG A 252 4.47 15.13 13.34
CA ARG A 252 5.44 16.19 12.97
C ARG A 252 5.10 16.91 11.66
N GLY A 253 3.82 17.20 11.45
CA GLY A 253 3.32 17.99 10.31
C GLY A 253 3.13 17.21 9.01
N ASP A 254 3.00 15.88 9.09
CA ASP A 254 2.76 15.03 7.92
C ASP A 254 2.09 13.71 8.34
N TRP A 255 1.35 13.06 7.44
CA TRP A 255 0.83 11.70 7.68
C TRP A 255 1.96 10.68 7.64
N LYS A 256 1.92 9.72 8.57
CA LYS A 256 2.83 8.57 8.65
C LYS A 256 2.02 7.28 8.72
N VAL A 257 2.39 6.27 7.94
CA VAL A 257 1.76 4.94 8.03
C VAL A 257 2.22 4.25 9.31
N VAL A 258 1.31 3.54 9.97
CA VAL A 258 1.59 2.74 11.18
C VAL A 258 1.71 1.27 10.77
N LEU A 259 2.74 0.59 11.28
CA LEU A 259 2.90 -0.86 11.19
C LEU A 259 2.61 -1.48 12.56
N GLN A 260 2.06 -2.71 12.56
CA GLN A 260 1.92 -3.53 13.76
C GLN A 260 3.28 -4.03 14.24
N GLU A 261 3.38 -4.61 15.43
CA GLU A 261 4.67 -5.02 16.01
C GLU A 261 5.43 -6.07 15.19
N ASP A 262 4.72 -6.87 14.39
CA ASP A 262 5.25 -7.85 13.42
C ASP A 262 5.74 -7.24 12.09
N GLY A 263 5.69 -5.91 11.95
CA GLY A 263 6.11 -5.19 10.75
C GLY A 263 5.08 -5.16 9.60
N SER A 264 3.91 -5.79 9.78
CA SER A 264 2.81 -5.73 8.81
C SER A 264 1.98 -4.44 8.93
N PHE A 265 1.11 -4.16 7.97
CA PHE A 265 0.17 -3.03 8.06
C PHE A 265 -1.02 -3.32 9.00
N ASN A 266 -1.44 -4.58 9.10
CA ASN A 266 -2.75 -4.99 9.63
C ASN A 266 -2.74 -6.31 10.42
N GLY A 267 -1.55 -6.81 10.81
CA GLY A 267 -1.36 -8.04 11.58
C GLY A 267 -1.62 -9.28 10.72
N SER A 268 -2.12 -10.35 11.36
CA SER A 268 -2.48 -11.60 10.70
C SER A 268 -3.71 -11.53 9.78
N VAL A 269 -4.27 -10.34 9.55
CA VAL A 269 -5.44 -10.13 8.68
C VAL A 269 -5.01 -10.16 7.22
N GLN A 270 -5.63 -11.00 6.40
CA GLN A 270 -5.34 -11.09 4.97
C GLN A 270 -6.00 -9.92 4.21
N PRO A 271 -5.47 -9.49 3.04
CA PRO A 271 -6.15 -8.52 2.18
C PRO A 271 -7.51 -9.04 1.70
N ASP A 272 -8.52 -8.16 1.65
CA ASP A 272 -9.85 -8.50 1.16
C ASP A 272 -9.84 -8.66 -0.37
N LEU A 273 -10.19 -9.85 -0.87
CA LEU A 273 -10.41 -10.07 -2.31
C LEU A 273 -11.81 -9.57 -2.71
N LEU A 274 -11.86 -8.37 -3.29
CA LEU A 274 -13.10 -7.67 -3.59
C LEU A 274 -13.84 -8.30 -4.78
N GLN A 275 -15.11 -8.66 -4.56
CA GLN A 275 -16.03 -9.07 -5.63
C GLN A 275 -16.68 -7.86 -6.34
N SER A 276 -16.71 -6.70 -5.69
CA SER A 276 -17.14 -5.41 -6.25
C SER A 276 -16.45 -4.25 -5.54
N LEU A 277 -16.52 -3.05 -6.12
CA LEU A 277 -16.03 -1.80 -5.51
C LEU A 277 -17.12 -1.07 -4.71
N ASP A 278 -18.14 -1.77 -4.21
CA ASP A 278 -19.28 -1.13 -3.57
C ASP A 278 -18.91 -0.41 -2.26
N GLY A 279 -19.26 0.87 -2.18
CA GLY A 279 -18.87 1.74 -1.08
C GLY A 279 -17.38 2.10 -1.05
N TYR A 280 -16.62 1.79 -2.10
CA TYR A 280 -15.31 2.37 -2.38
C TYR A 280 -15.45 3.56 -3.35
N VAL A 281 -14.45 4.43 -3.35
CA VAL A 281 -14.27 5.51 -4.32
C VAL A 281 -13.29 5.03 -5.38
N GLY A 282 -13.77 4.80 -6.61
CA GLY A 282 -12.92 4.47 -7.75
C GLY A 282 -11.90 5.58 -8.02
N PHE A 283 -10.62 5.22 -8.08
CA PHE A 283 -9.51 6.16 -8.18
C PHE A 283 -8.27 5.44 -8.73
N ARG A 284 -7.98 5.68 -10.02
CA ARG A 284 -6.94 5.00 -10.81
C ARG A 284 -6.21 5.97 -11.75
N GLY A 285 -5.02 5.58 -12.17
CA GLY A 285 -4.16 6.35 -13.07
C GLY A 285 -4.23 5.85 -14.52
N ALA A 286 -5.23 6.34 -15.26
CA ALA A 286 -5.69 5.84 -16.58
C ALA A 286 -6.48 4.51 -16.51
#